data_AF-A0A9D1RBF3-F1
#
_entry.id   AF-A0A9D1RBF3-F1
#
_cell.length_a   1.000
_cell.length_b   1.000
_cell.length_c   1.000
_cell.angle_alpha   90.00
_cell.angle_beta   90.00
_cell.angle_gamma   90.00
#
_symmetry.space_group_name_H-M   'P 1'
#
loop_
_entity.id
_entity.type
_entity.pdbx_description
1 polymer ?
#
loop_
_entity_poly.entity_id
_entity_poly.type
_entity_poly.pdbx_seq_one_letter_code
_entity_poly.pdbx_strand_id
1 'polypeptide(L)'
;MNELTYTMQGDYRLPNLELPEQPEAPMGRYSRMRAKYLKENRKVLYYNLLTSCKLSEHLTQIEQTATEMEERLTKEMAAKEGLTESLKATDMMSWVRKMNNLKSRVQEIVMKEVIFA
;
A
#
# COMPACT_ATOMS: atom_id res chain seq x y z
N MET A 1 -13.81 -14.52 28.63
CA MET A 1 -12.54 -15.21 28.94
C MET A 1 -12.38 -16.22 27.83
N ASN A 2 -11.38 -16.09 26.94
CA ASN A 2 -11.24 -17.04 25.82
C ASN A 2 -10.85 -18.41 26.39
N GLU A 3 -11.59 -19.46 26.04
CA GLU A 3 -11.27 -20.83 26.44
C GLU A 3 -10.04 -21.31 25.66
N LEU A 4 -8.94 -21.57 26.38
CA LEU A 4 -7.72 -22.14 25.81
C LEU A 4 -7.96 -23.64 25.56
N THR A 5 -7.86 -24.06 24.30
CA THR A 5 -7.87 -25.49 23.93
C THR A 5 -6.44 -26.03 23.95
N TYR A 6 -6.29 -27.34 24.14
CA TYR A 6 -4.98 -27.99 24.29
C TYR A 6 -4.89 -29.23 23.41
N THR A 7 -3.71 -29.47 22.84
CA THR A 7 -3.39 -30.69 22.09
C THR A 7 -2.33 -31.49 22.84
N MET A 8 -2.52 -32.82 22.93
CA MET A 8 -1.54 -33.73 23.53
C MET A 8 -0.38 -33.95 22.57
N GLN A 9 0.85 -33.67 23.00
CA GLN A 9 2.07 -34.07 22.32
C GLN A 9 2.96 -34.87 23.28
N GLY A 10 2.97 -36.20 23.09
CA GLY A 10 3.57 -37.13 24.04
C GLY A 10 2.90 -37.02 25.41
N ASP A 11 3.70 -36.76 26.44
CA ASP A 11 3.23 -36.61 27.82
C ASP A 11 2.81 -35.17 28.19
N TYR A 12 2.88 -34.24 27.23
CA TYR A 12 2.61 -32.82 27.47
C TYR A 12 1.30 -32.34 26.82
N ARG A 13 0.60 -31.42 27.51
CA ARG A 13 -0.53 -30.64 26.97
C ARG A 13 -0.04 -29.28 26.51
N LEU A 14 0.03 -29.07 25.21
CA LEU A 14 0.40 -27.78 24.63
C LEU A 14 -0.87 -26.96 24.33
N PRO A 15 -0.93 -25.68 24.73
CA PRO A 15 -2.05 -24.82 24.37
C PRO A 15 -2.06 -24.57 22.85
N ASN A 16 -3.25 -24.60 22.26
CA ASN A 16 -3.45 -24.26 20.86
C ASN A 16 -3.49 -22.74 20.74
N LEU A 17 -2.38 -22.17 20.29
CA LEU A 17 -2.23 -20.75 20.04
C LEU A 17 -2.50 -20.47 18.56
N GLU A 18 -3.66 -19.90 18.28
CA GLU A 18 -4.02 -19.48 16.93
C GLU A 18 -4.07 -17.96 16.86
N LEU A 19 -3.59 -17.41 15.75
CA LEU A 19 -3.77 -16.01 15.44
C LEU A 19 -5.22 -15.80 14.96
N PRO A 20 -5.83 -14.63 15.24
CA PRO A 20 -7.09 -14.29 14.62
C PRO A 20 -6.95 -14.33 13.10
N GLU A 21 -8.02 -14.71 12.41
CA GLU A 21 -8.06 -14.69 10.95
C GLU A 21 -7.73 -13.28 10.44
N GLN A 22 -6.75 -13.19 9.54
CA GLN A 22 -6.33 -11.93 8.95
C GLN A 22 -6.83 -11.88 7.52
N PRO A 23 -7.36 -10.74 7.06
CA PRO A 23 -7.71 -10.59 5.65
C PRO A 23 -6.45 -10.80 4.81
N GLU A 24 -6.58 -11.54 3.71
CA GLU A 24 -5.51 -11.63 2.71
C GLU A 24 -5.29 -10.23 2.11
N ALA A 25 -4.20 -9.57 2.50
CA ALA A 25 -3.90 -8.25 1.95
C ALA A 25 -3.51 -8.38 0.46
N PRO A 26 -4.15 -7.63 -0.44
CA PRO A 26 -3.60 -7.42 -1.77
C PRO A 26 -2.28 -6.65 -1.63
N MET A 27 -1.15 -7.35 -1.81
CA MET A 27 0.19 -6.75 -1.79
C MET A 27 0.48 -6.02 -3.11
N GLY A 28 -0.18 -4.88 -3.31
CA GLY A 28 0.10 -3.94 -4.38
C GLY A 28 1.46 -3.23 -4.23
N ARG A 29 1.71 -2.22 -5.07
CA ARG A 29 3.01 -1.53 -5.12
C ARG A 29 3.21 -0.68 -3.86
N TYR A 30 2.20 0.09 -3.48
CA TYR A 30 2.28 1.07 -2.41
C TYR A 30 2.34 0.41 -1.03
N SER A 31 1.56 -0.64 -0.82
CA SER A 31 1.59 -1.50 0.38
C SER A 31 2.97 -2.09 0.62
N ARG A 32 3.64 -2.64 -0.40
CA ARG A 32 5.02 -3.15 -0.28
C ARG A 32 6.01 -2.04 0.10
N MET A 33 5.88 -0.86 -0.52
CA MET A 33 6.73 0.28 -0.20
C MET A 33 6.51 0.76 1.24
N ARG A 34 5.26 0.85 1.70
CA ARG A 34 4.92 1.23 3.08
C ARG A 34 5.43 0.21 4.09
N ALA A 35 5.27 -1.08 3.82
CA ALA A 35 5.78 -2.14 4.68
C ALA A 35 7.30 -2.07 4.85
N LYS A 36 8.04 -1.86 3.74
CA LYS A 36 9.49 -1.66 3.76
C LYS A 36 9.87 -0.41 4.57
N TYR A 37 9.22 0.72 4.29
CA TYR A 37 9.48 1.98 4.99
C TYR A 37 9.26 1.85 6.50
N LEU A 38 8.14 1.25 6.92
CA LEU A 38 7.83 1.03 8.34
C LEU A 38 8.88 0.13 9.01
N LYS A 39 9.31 -0.94 8.35
CA LYS A 39 10.31 -1.86 8.91
C LYS A 39 11.69 -1.22 9.05
N GLU A 40 12.07 -0.34 8.13
CA GLU A 40 13.39 0.30 8.13
C GLU A 40 13.44 1.54 9.02
N ASN A 41 12.40 2.39 8.95
CA ASN A 41 12.40 3.74 9.53
C ASN A 41 11.48 3.87 10.77
N ARG A 42 10.44 3.04 10.90
CA ARG A 42 9.45 3.12 12.00
C ARG A 42 9.17 1.76 12.64
N LYS A 43 10.25 1.11 13.08
CA LYS A 43 10.22 -0.27 13.63
C LYS A 43 9.18 -0.46 14.73
N VAL A 44 9.06 0.50 15.65
CA VAL A 44 8.08 0.40 16.76
C VAL A 44 6.65 0.29 16.22
N LEU A 45 6.27 1.17 15.29
CA LEU A 45 4.94 1.11 14.67
C LEU A 45 4.73 -0.18 13.88
N TYR A 46 5.74 -0.61 13.11
CA TYR A 46 5.69 -1.86 12.36
C TYR A 46 5.41 -3.06 13.26
N TYR A 47 6.17 -3.22 14.35
CA TYR A 47 6.01 -4.34 15.26
C TYR A 47 4.71 -4.26 16.04
N ASN A 48 4.27 -3.07 16.45
CA ASN A 48 2.96 -2.91 17.10
C ASN A 48 1.83 -3.41 16.20
N LEU A 49 1.81 -3.00 14.93
CA LEU A 49 0.82 -3.44 13.94
C LEU A 49 0.89 -4.95 13.68
N LEU A 50 2.11 -5.50 13.63
CA LEU A 50 2.34 -6.92 13.43
C LEU A 50 1.81 -7.75 14.61
N THR A 51 2.17 -7.38 15.84
CA THR A 51 1.73 -8.09 17.05
C THR A 51 0.24 -7.92 17.31
N SER A 52 -0.35 -6.80 16.89
CA SER A 52 -1.79 -6.59 16.99
C SER A 52 -2.57 -7.23 15.83
N CYS A 53 -1.92 -7.94 14.91
CA CYS A 53 -2.53 -8.52 13.70
C CYS A 53 -3.26 -7.51 12.80
N LYS A 54 -2.90 -6.22 12.86
CA LYS A 54 -3.52 -5.13 12.07
C LYS A 54 -2.67 -4.64 10.91
N LEU A 55 -1.50 -5.25 10.70
CA LEU A 55 -0.60 -4.86 9.63
C LEU A 55 -1.25 -5.03 8.25
N SER A 56 -1.96 -6.13 8.02
CA SER A 56 -2.65 -6.42 6.76
C SER A 56 -3.65 -5.30 6.41
N GLU A 57 -4.57 -5.00 7.34
CA GLU A 57 -5.58 -3.95 7.20
C GLU A 57 -4.96 -2.57 6.91
N HIS A 58 -3.94 -2.18 7.68
CA HIS A 58 -3.25 -0.91 7.48
C HIS A 58 -2.61 -0.81 6.08
N LEU A 59 -1.97 -1.88 5.59
CA LEU A 59 -1.36 -1.87 4.27
C LEU A 59 -2.40 -1.81 3.15
N THR A 60 -3.55 -2.45 3.30
CA THR A 60 -4.67 -2.36 2.35
C THR A 60 -5.25 -0.95 2.29
N GLN A 61 -5.47 -0.30 3.43
CA GLN A 61 -5.94 1.09 3.49
C GLN A 61 -4.96 2.05 2.80
N ILE A 62 -3.66 1.85 3.02
CA ILE A 62 -2.61 2.64 2.36
C ILE A 62 -2.60 2.42 0.85
N GLU A 63 -2.76 1.17 0.38
CA GLU A 63 -2.83 0.89 -1.07
C GLU A 63 -4.03 1.61 -1.72
N GLN A 64 -5.21 1.52 -1.10
CA GLN A 64 -6.43 2.17 -1.60
C GLN A 64 -6.25 3.68 -1.66
N THR A 65 -5.82 4.29 -0.54
CA THR A 65 -5.61 5.74 -0.44
C THR A 65 -4.58 6.24 -1.46
N ALA A 66 -3.47 5.51 -1.62
CA ALA A 66 -2.42 5.88 -2.57
C ALA A 66 -2.88 5.76 -4.03
N THR A 67 -3.64 4.71 -4.35
CA THR A 67 -4.15 4.48 -5.71
C THR A 67 -5.19 5.53 -6.09
N GLU A 68 -6.15 5.82 -5.20
CA GLU A 68 -7.15 6.87 -5.41
C GLU A 68 -6.50 8.25 -5.58
N MET A 69 -5.47 8.54 -4.77
CA MET A 69 -4.72 9.78 -4.88
C MET A 69 -3.93 9.86 -6.20
N GLU A 70 -3.27 8.79 -6.62
CA GLU A 70 -2.55 8.74 -7.92
C GLU A 70 -3.52 8.98 -9.07
N GLU A 71 -4.67 8.30 -9.09
CA GLU A 71 -5.67 8.48 -10.15
C GLU A 71 -6.23 9.90 -10.20
N ARG A 72 -6.58 10.46 -9.03
CA ARG A 72 -7.12 11.81 -8.93
C ARG A 72 -6.11 12.85 -9.40
N LEU A 73 -4.88 12.80 -8.89
CA LEU A 73 -3.82 13.74 -9.26
C LEU A 73 -3.45 13.61 -10.74
N THR A 74 -3.42 12.39 -11.27
CA THR A 74 -3.14 12.16 -12.69
C THR A 74 -4.19 12.83 -13.57
N LYS A 75 -5.48 12.68 -13.25
CA LYS A 75 -6.58 13.32 -14.00
C LYS A 75 -6.51 14.85 -13.91
N GLU A 76 -6.33 15.39 -12.71
CA GLU A 76 -6.25 16.84 -12.47
C GLU A 76 -5.07 17.48 -13.20
N MET A 77 -3.88 16.88 -13.11
CA MET A 77 -2.69 17.40 -13.78
C MET A 77 -2.76 17.22 -15.30
N ALA A 78 -3.31 16.10 -15.79
CA ALA A 78 -3.44 15.87 -17.22
C ALA A 78 -4.38 16.88 -17.89
N ALA A 79 -5.48 17.23 -17.20
CA ALA A 79 -6.39 18.29 -17.63
C ALA A 79 -5.69 19.67 -17.64
N LYS A 80 -4.89 19.99 -16.62
CA LYS A 80 -4.14 21.26 -16.54
C LYS A 80 -3.07 21.38 -17.63
N GLU A 81 -2.37 20.31 -17.97
CA GLU A 81 -1.30 20.30 -18.97
C GLU A 81 -1.83 20.11 -20.41
N GLY A 82 -3.15 19.97 -20.59
CA GLY A 82 -3.77 19.81 -21.91
C GLY A 82 -3.37 18.52 -22.61
N LEU A 83 -3.15 17.44 -21.85
CA LEU A 83 -2.81 16.11 -22.38
C LEU A 83 -4.04 15.42 -22.98
N THR A 84 -4.58 16.01 -24.05
CA THR A 84 -5.78 15.57 -24.74
C THR A 84 -5.47 14.50 -25.80
N GLU A 85 -6.51 13.78 -26.22
CA GLU A 85 -6.42 12.81 -27.32
C GLU A 85 -6.00 13.46 -28.65
N SER A 86 -6.29 14.76 -28.83
CA SER A 86 -5.81 15.52 -29.98
C SER A 86 -4.28 15.63 -30.02
N LEU A 87 -3.63 15.89 -28.88
CA LEU A 87 -2.15 15.89 -28.81
C LEU A 87 -1.60 14.49 -29.10
N LYS A 88 -2.27 13.44 -28.62
CA LYS A 88 -1.87 12.04 -28.87
C LYS A 88 -1.96 11.69 -30.37
N ALA A 89 -2.94 12.23 -31.08
CA ALA A 89 -3.13 12.01 -32.51
C ALA A 89 -2.11 12.79 -33.37
N THR A 90 -1.73 13.99 -32.94
CA THR A 90 -0.76 14.83 -33.66
C THR A 90 0.70 14.44 -33.38
N ASP A 91 1.04 14.18 -32.12
CA ASP A 91 2.40 13.80 -31.70
C ASP A 91 2.36 12.82 -30.52
N MET A 92 2.25 11.54 -30.87
CA MET A 92 2.20 10.44 -29.91
C MET A 92 3.45 10.38 -29.02
N MET A 93 4.64 10.67 -29.56
CA MET A 93 5.89 10.55 -28.80
C MET A 93 6.01 11.64 -27.75
N SER A 94 5.65 12.88 -28.08
CA SER A 94 5.58 13.99 -27.12
C SER A 94 4.51 13.73 -26.06
N TRP A 95 3.34 13.20 -26.44
CA TRP A 95 2.30 12.84 -25.49
C TRP A 95 2.78 11.78 -24.48
N VAL A 96 3.43 10.70 -24.95
CA VAL A 96 3.99 9.67 -24.05
C VAL A 96 5.04 10.25 -23.13
N ARG A 97 5.94 11.10 -23.64
CA ARG A 97 6.99 11.74 -22.82
C ARG A 97 6.39 12.59 -21.70
N LYS A 98 5.41 13.44 -22.02
CA LYS A 98 4.75 14.31 -21.03
C LYS A 98 3.92 13.50 -20.03
N MET A 99 3.16 12.50 -20.50
CA MET A 99 2.38 11.63 -19.62
C MET A 99 3.29 10.84 -18.64
N ASN A 100 4.44 10.35 -19.10
CA ASN A 100 5.40 9.68 -18.21
C ASN A 100 6.00 10.63 -17.18
N ASN A 101 6.35 11.86 -17.57
CA ASN A 101 6.85 12.88 -16.64
C ASN A 101 5.80 13.23 -15.57
N LEU A 102 4.55 13.41 -15.99
CA LEU A 102 3.42 13.67 -15.10
C LEU A 102 3.21 12.53 -14.11
N LYS A 103 3.18 11.27 -14.60
CA LYS A 103 3.07 10.10 -13.72
C LYS A 103 4.20 10.03 -12.71
N SER A 104 5.45 10.34 -13.10
CA SER A 104 6.58 10.38 -12.17
C SER A 104 6.35 11.41 -11.06
N ARG A 105 5.92 12.62 -11.41
CA ARG A 105 5.63 13.70 -10.45
C ARG A 105 4.48 13.34 -9.51
N VAL A 106 3.42 12.72 -10.02
CA VAL A 106 2.30 12.26 -9.20
C VAL A 106 2.76 11.18 -8.23
N GLN A 107 3.55 10.21 -8.69
CA GLN A 107 4.06 9.14 -7.83
C GLN A 107 4.97 9.67 -6.73
N GLU A 108 5.81 10.67 -7.01
CA GLU A 108 6.62 11.34 -5.99
C GLU A 108 5.76 12.00 -4.90
N ILE A 109 4.67 12.66 -5.27
CA ILE A 109 3.72 13.28 -4.33
C ILE A 109 3.08 12.19 -3.46
N VAL A 110 2.53 11.14 -4.07
CA VAL A 110 1.87 10.03 -3.35
C VAL A 110 2.84 9.34 -2.39
N MET A 111 4.07 9.08 -2.82
CA MET A 111 5.09 8.49 -1.95
C MET A 111 5.39 9.38 -0.74
N LYS A 112 5.52 10.68 -0.95
CA LYS A 112 5.80 11.63 0.14
C LYS A 112 4.64 11.76 1.11
N GLU A 113 3.40 11.83 0.63
CA GLU A 113 2.22 12.10 1.45
C GLU A 113 1.66 10.86 2.15
N VAL A 114 1.75 9.69 1.52
CA VAL A 114 1.11 8.46 2.03
C VAL A 114 2.15 7.44 2.54
N ILE A 115 3.25 7.28 1.81
CA ILE A 115 4.21 6.18 2.08
C ILE A 115 5.25 6.57 3.13
N PHE A 116 5.74 7.81 3.11
CA PHE A 116 6.80 8.28 4.00
C PHE A 116 6.31 9.16 5.16
N ALA A 117 5.00 9.41 5.23
CA ALA A 117 4.34 10.11 6.33
C ALA A 117 4.37 9.34 7.65
#